data_AF-G9EPQ8-F1
#
_entry.id   AF-G9EPQ8-F1
#
_cell.length_a   1.000
_cell.length_b   1.000
_cell.length_c   1.000
_cell.angle_alpha   90.00
_cell.angle_beta   90.00
_cell.angle_gamma   90.00
#
_symmetry.space_group_name_H-M   'P 1'
#
loop_
_entity.id
_entity.type
_entity.pdbx_description
1 polymer ?
#
loop_
_entity_poly.entity_id
_entity_poly.type
_entity_poly.pdbx_seq_one_letter_code
_entity_poly.pdbx_strand_id
1 'polypeptide(L)'
;MSNNWIVKASFREMQFKKETTADEIYHLAKKKDKTKLIEIVKKGNCLGIFEGNHNAIMLLAQEGNDDAVNFLIDTFNVSRNHAVEGYAMGGHFLLVKQQLKFGACINQAVYGYAQKGYIEQVNELMEQGASHDHAVAGYAIRGDREQVDKLIQQGANKNIAVHHYACGGHTELVRHLLDQGAKQNSALSGYALRCDIERVNQLIALGADKNLSIGGYAQGGHIDQVKPFCAQDTVRSYIIKGLAQRGCAHWVSQLVHGYKDRFCAVYGYAKGGHFAQVNNEMKKLDSHGIYFAYTGYVDGGYLNSKHLFYLMSLTDKKSLRTTLFKSIADHQNVKEYLWKSRKINELMQQDNFTFNEACGYLNLGTAKIFLFQGQKLVMDNQLSSDTYFHILSFITGGSVQETQTICKLANQRIQNRIMGHTSGLSSLFKSKKAIETIKKEAEERFENRLSVLNLV
;
A
#
# COMPACT_ATOMS: atom_id res chain seq x y z
N MET A 1 -1.84 35.72 22.22
CA MET A 1 -1.12 35.91 20.94
C MET A 1 -0.56 34.57 20.50
N SER A 2 -0.89 34.20 19.26
CA SER A 2 -0.97 32.84 18.74
C SER A 2 0.39 32.15 18.54
N ASN A 3 0.58 31.03 19.24
CA ASN A 3 1.70 30.12 19.05
C ASN A 3 1.47 29.23 17.81
N ASN A 4 1.74 29.80 16.64
CA ASN A 4 1.65 29.18 15.32
C ASN A 4 3.00 28.60 14.86
N TRP A 5 3.74 27.94 15.77
CA TRP A 5 5.15 27.52 15.55
C TRP A 5 5.34 26.04 15.23
N ILE A 6 4.29 25.21 15.30
CA ILE A 6 4.40 23.75 15.03
C ILE A 6 4.02 23.37 13.58
N VAL A 7 3.46 24.29 12.79
CA VAL A 7 3.11 24.02 11.37
C VAL A 7 4.10 24.66 10.38
N LYS A 8 5.04 25.49 10.83
CA LYS A 8 6.01 26.17 9.94
C LYS A 8 7.40 25.54 9.86
N ALA A 9 7.73 24.58 10.73
CA ALA A 9 9.10 24.06 10.86
C ALA A 9 9.40 22.74 10.10
N SER A 10 8.53 22.24 9.22
CA SER A 10 8.90 21.06 8.38
C SER A 10 8.52 21.15 6.90
N PHE A 11 8.07 22.31 6.41
CA PHE A 11 7.72 22.49 4.99
C PHE A 11 8.67 23.44 4.23
N ARG A 12 9.62 24.12 4.92
CA ARG A 12 10.48 25.15 4.31
C ARG A 12 12.00 24.87 4.33
N GLU A 13 12.45 23.72 4.82
CA GLU A 13 13.87 23.31 4.78
C GLU A 13 14.11 22.05 3.92
N MET A 14 13.48 21.99 2.74
CA MET A 14 13.91 21.08 1.66
C MET A 14 14.35 21.90 0.45
N GLN A 15 15.51 22.54 0.55
CA GLN A 15 16.27 22.91 -0.64
C GLN A 15 16.79 21.61 -1.29
N PHE A 16 16.24 21.30 -2.48
CA PHE A 16 16.67 20.27 -3.43
C PHE A 16 16.88 18.85 -2.85
N LYS A 17 15.82 18.25 -2.28
CA LYS A 17 15.71 16.79 -2.23
C LYS A 17 15.03 16.30 -3.50
N LYS A 18 15.61 15.28 -4.14
CA LYS A 18 15.01 14.54 -5.25
C LYS A 18 13.56 14.18 -4.86
N GLU A 19 12.60 14.55 -5.71
CA GLU A 19 11.18 14.24 -5.53
C GLU A 19 11.03 12.75 -5.22
N THR A 20 10.35 12.45 -4.12
CA THR A 20 10.24 11.08 -3.65
C THR A 20 9.22 10.28 -4.47
N THR A 21 9.17 8.94 -4.32
CA THR A 21 8.15 8.15 -5.02
C THR A 21 6.76 8.47 -4.49
N ALA A 22 6.62 8.74 -3.18
CA ALA A 22 5.36 9.21 -2.62
C ALA A 22 4.95 10.59 -3.19
N ASP A 23 5.88 11.52 -3.38
CA ASP A 23 5.61 12.84 -3.98
C ASP A 23 5.18 12.70 -5.45
N GLU A 24 5.88 11.85 -6.21
CA GLU A 24 5.51 11.55 -7.59
C GLU A 24 4.08 10.99 -7.67
N ILE A 25 3.75 10.00 -6.83
CA ILE A 25 2.39 9.42 -6.76
C ILE A 25 1.36 10.49 -6.42
N TYR A 26 1.65 11.37 -5.45
CA TYR A 26 0.76 12.47 -5.06
C TYR A 26 0.45 13.38 -6.25
N HIS A 27 1.46 13.83 -6.99
CA HIS A 27 1.27 14.72 -8.13
C HIS A 27 0.58 14.03 -9.31
N LEU A 28 0.91 12.76 -9.60
CA LEU A 28 0.25 11.98 -10.64
C LEU A 28 -1.23 11.71 -10.31
N ALA A 29 -1.55 11.44 -9.04
CA ALA A 29 -2.92 11.23 -8.58
C ALA A 29 -3.79 12.49 -8.75
N LYS A 30 -3.26 13.69 -8.42
CA LYS A 30 -3.98 14.95 -8.65
C LYS A 30 -4.29 15.19 -10.13
N LYS A 31 -3.40 14.75 -11.02
CA LYS A 31 -3.58 14.83 -12.48
C LYS A 31 -4.38 13.64 -13.04
N LYS A 32 -4.71 12.65 -12.22
CA LYS A 32 -5.31 11.35 -12.61
C LYS A 32 -4.52 10.67 -13.74
N ASP A 33 -3.18 10.80 -13.73
CA ASP A 33 -2.29 10.22 -14.74
C ASP A 33 -2.13 8.70 -14.53
N LYS A 34 -3.13 7.97 -14.99
CA LYS A 34 -3.23 6.51 -14.85
C LYS A 34 -2.04 5.78 -15.47
N THR A 35 -1.55 6.24 -16.62
CA THR A 35 -0.47 5.57 -17.37
C THR A 35 0.82 5.56 -16.56
N LYS A 36 1.24 6.71 -16.02
CA LYS A 36 2.47 6.76 -15.21
C LYS A 36 2.34 6.03 -13.87
N LEU A 37 1.16 6.04 -13.26
CA LEU A 37 0.90 5.24 -12.05
C LEU A 37 1.00 3.73 -12.33
N ILE A 38 0.53 3.26 -13.48
CA ILE A 38 0.73 1.86 -13.91
C ILE A 38 2.22 1.54 -14.07
N GLU A 39 3.04 2.46 -14.60
CA GLU A 39 4.50 2.25 -14.70
C GLU A 39 5.17 2.09 -13.33
N ILE A 40 4.72 2.84 -12.32
CA ILE A 40 5.18 2.69 -10.93
C ILE A 40 4.81 1.29 -10.39
N VAL A 41 3.57 0.85 -10.61
CA VAL A 41 3.10 -0.48 -10.20
C VAL A 41 3.85 -1.61 -10.93
N LYS A 42 4.17 -1.43 -12.22
CA LYS A 42 4.96 -2.39 -13.00
C LYS A 42 6.38 -2.60 -12.50
N LYS A 43 6.99 -1.55 -11.93
CA LYS A 43 8.26 -1.66 -11.21
C LYS A 43 8.11 -2.42 -9.88
N GLY A 44 6.87 -2.78 -9.52
CA GLY A 44 6.50 -3.58 -8.36
C GLY A 44 6.22 -2.75 -7.10
N ASN A 45 6.16 -1.42 -7.21
CA ASN A 45 5.84 -0.55 -6.09
C ASN A 45 4.34 -0.53 -5.81
N CYS A 46 3.94 -0.45 -4.54
CA CYS A 46 2.57 -0.12 -4.18
C CYS A 46 2.38 1.40 -4.21
N LEU A 47 1.18 1.86 -4.57
CA LEU A 47 0.88 3.30 -4.59
C LEU A 47 0.58 3.87 -3.19
N GLY A 48 0.45 3.01 -2.17
CA GLY A 48 0.30 3.38 -0.76
C GLY A 48 1.60 3.37 0.01
N ILE A 49 2.75 3.49 -0.67
CA ILE A 49 4.08 3.44 -0.05
C ILE A 49 4.28 4.59 0.94
N PHE A 50 4.79 4.26 2.13
CA PHE A 50 5.14 5.25 3.15
C PHE A 50 6.53 5.82 2.92
N GLU A 51 6.64 7.14 3.03
CA GLU A 51 7.91 7.86 3.09
C GLU A 51 7.93 8.74 4.34
N GLY A 52 8.64 8.25 5.37
CA GLY A 52 8.49 8.80 6.71
C GLY A 52 7.16 8.38 7.33
N ASN A 53 6.39 9.35 7.79
CA ASN A 53 5.12 9.12 8.48
C ASN A 53 3.89 9.36 7.60
N HIS A 54 4.07 9.65 6.30
CA HIS A 54 2.97 9.95 5.39
C HIS A 54 3.13 9.18 4.08
N ASN A 55 2.03 9.05 3.34
CA ASN A 55 2.00 8.58 1.95
C ASN A 55 1.09 9.49 1.12
N ALA A 56 1.12 9.33 -0.19
CA ALA A 56 0.39 10.19 -1.12
C ALA A 56 -1.11 10.30 -0.81
N ILE A 57 -1.79 9.17 -0.58
CA ILE A 57 -3.24 9.15 -0.36
C ILE A 57 -3.63 9.84 0.96
N MET A 58 -2.81 9.72 2.01
CA MET A 58 -3.05 10.37 3.28
C MET A 58 -2.97 11.89 3.16
N LEU A 59 -1.98 12.40 2.42
CA LEU A 59 -1.85 13.84 2.15
C LEU A 59 -3.03 14.38 1.32
N LEU A 60 -3.43 13.66 0.27
CA LEU A 60 -4.59 14.04 -0.56
C LEU A 60 -5.88 14.05 0.27
N ALA A 61 -6.07 13.06 1.13
CA ALA A 61 -7.23 13.00 2.02
C ALA A 61 -7.21 14.12 3.07
N GLN A 62 -6.04 14.45 3.62
CA GLN A 62 -5.90 15.57 4.55
C GLN A 62 -6.26 16.91 3.89
N GLU A 63 -5.93 17.09 2.61
CA GLU A 63 -6.36 18.25 1.80
C GLU A 63 -7.86 18.26 1.47
N GLY A 64 -8.57 17.15 1.67
CA GLY A 64 -9.97 16.99 1.25
C GLY A 64 -10.13 16.75 -0.24
N ASN A 65 -9.07 16.35 -0.95
CA ASN A 65 -9.10 16.07 -2.38
C ASN A 65 -9.71 14.68 -2.66
N ASP A 66 -11.03 14.58 -2.45
CA ASP A 66 -11.76 13.30 -2.55
C ASP A 66 -11.72 12.69 -3.95
N ASP A 67 -11.67 13.53 -4.98
CA ASP A 67 -11.53 13.09 -6.36
C ASP A 67 -10.23 12.31 -6.61
N ALA A 68 -9.10 12.77 -6.06
CA ALA A 68 -7.82 12.09 -6.22
C ALA A 68 -7.72 10.85 -5.31
N VAL A 69 -8.30 10.92 -4.11
CA VAL A 69 -8.35 9.79 -3.17
C VAL A 69 -9.18 8.65 -3.75
N ASN A 70 -10.40 8.93 -4.20
CA ASN A 70 -11.27 7.92 -4.82
C ASN A 70 -10.64 7.38 -6.10
N PHE A 71 -9.98 8.22 -6.91
CA PHE A 71 -9.21 7.73 -8.06
C PHE A 71 -8.15 6.68 -7.66
N LEU A 72 -7.36 6.92 -6.61
CA LEU A 72 -6.36 5.95 -6.12
C LEU A 72 -7.01 4.68 -5.56
N ILE A 73 -8.08 4.79 -4.78
CA ILE A 73 -8.74 3.64 -4.18
C ILE A 73 -9.45 2.82 -5.26
N ASP A 74 -10.26 3.45 -6.09
CA ASP A 74 -11.14 2.77 -7.02
C ASP A 74 -10.39 2.26 -8.25
N THR A 75 -9.30 2.93 -8.66
CA THR A 75 -8.53 2.48 -9.85
C THR A 75 -7.40 1.50 -9.47
N PHE A 76 -6.77 1.69 -8.31
CA PHE A 76 -5.54 0.98 -7.95
C PHE A 76 -5.63 0.18 -6.65
N ASN A 77 -6.79 0.21 -5.99
CA ASN A 77 -7.04 -0.49 -4.72
C ASN A 77 -6.04 -0.08 -3.63
N VAL A 78 -5.70 1.22 -3.58
CA VAL A 78 -4.89 1.78 -2.49
C VAL A 78 -5.66 1.71 -1.17
N SER A 79 -4.95 1.46 -0.07
CA SER A 79 -5.52 1.25 1.25
C SER A 79 -6.42 2.41 1.70
N ARG A 80 -7.72 2.10 1.89
CA ARG A 80 -8.72 3.03 2.42
C ARG A 80 -8.41 3.47 3.86
N ASN A 81 -7.64 2.68 4.60
CA ASN A 81 -7.23 2.99 5.96
C ASN A 81 -6.34 4.24 6.02
N HIS A 82 -5.44 4.43 5.05
CA HIS A 82 -4.59 5.62 5.00
C HIS A 82 -5.39 6.86 4.59
N ALA A 83 -6.41 6.68 3.73
CA ALA A 83 -7.32 7.75 3.37
C ALA A 83 -8.17 8.22 4.56
N VAL A 84 -8.77 7.29 5.32
CA VAL A 84 -9.62 7.66 6.46
C VAL A 84 -8.83 8.36 7.56
N GLU A 85 -7.58 7.94 7.81
CA GLU A 85 -6.66 8.62 8.72
C GLU A 85 -6.37 10.05 8.24
N GLY A 86 -6.03 10.24 6.96
CA GLY A 86 -5.79 11.55 6.37
C GLY A 86 -7.00 12.48 6.45
N TYR A 87 -8.20 11.98 6.11
CA TYR A 87 -9.43 12.75 6.27
C TYR A 87 -9.70 13.14 7.72
N ALA A 88 -9.45 12.24 8.67
CA ALA A 88 -9.58 12.51 10.09
C ALA A 88 -8.59 13.60 10.54
N MET A 89 -7.34 13.53 10.09
CA MET A 89 -6.33 14.57 10.31
C MET A 89 -6.70 15.92 9.66
N GLY A 90 -7.44 15.90 8.55
CA GLY A 90 -7.95 17.09 7.86
C GLY A 90 -9.22 17.69 8.48
N GLY A 91 -9.90 16.97 9.38
CA GLY A 91 -11.20 17.39 9.92
C GLY A 91 -12.38 17.14 8.96
N HIS A 92 -12.21 16.28 7.95
CA HIS A 92 -13.23 16.02 6.94
C HIS A 92 -14.26 14.99 7.44
N PHE A 93 -15.10 15.37 8.39
CA PHE A 93 -15.99 14.47 9.13
C PHE A 93 -16.93 13.64 8.26
N LEU A 94 -17.53 14.25 7.22
CA LEU A 94 -18.43 13.55 6.31
C LEU A 94 -17.68 12.49 5.48
N LEU A 95 -16.47 12.82 5.00
CA LEU A 95 -15.64 11.88 4.25
C LEU A 95 -15.18 10.72 5.13
N VAL A 96 -14.81 10.97 6.39
CA VAL A 96 -14.53 9.86 7.33
C VAL A 96 -15.72 8.94 7.51
N LYS A 97 -16.92 9.49 7.78
CA LYS A 97 -18.15 8.67 7.93
C LYS A 97 -18.44 7.85 6.67
N GLN A 98 -18.19 8.42 5.49
CA GLN A 98 -18.32 7.71 4.22
C GLN A 98 -17.29 6.57 4.07
N GLN A 99 -16.01 6.84 4.35
CA GLN A 99 -14.95 5.82 4.23
C GLN A 99 -15.15 4.67 5.22
N LEU A 100 -15.63 4.94 6.44
CA LEU A 100 -16.01 3.91 7.42
C LEU A 100 -17.16 3.02 6.91
N LYS A 101 -18.18 3.60 6.25
CA LYS A 101 -19.25 2.82 5.59
C LYS A 101 -18.71 1.94 4.47
N PHE A 102 -17.69 2.39 3.75
CA PHE A 102 -16.95 1.58 2.77
C PHE A 102 -15.97 0.58 3.41
N GLY A 103 -15.94 0.51 4.75
CA GLY A 103 -15.22 -0.49 5.51
C GLY A 103 -13.77 -0.13 5.82
N ALA A 104 -13.43 1.16 5.86
CA ALA A 104 -12.19 1.60 6.47
C ALA A 104 -12.16 1.25 7.97
N CYS A 105 -10.96 1.04 8.51
CA CYS A 105 -10.77 0.69 9.91
C CYS A 105 -11.07 1.90 10.82
N ILE A 106 -11.99 1.71 11.77
CA ILE A 106 -12.39 2.74 12.73
C ILE A 106 -11.22 3.26 13.58
N ASN A 107 -10.26 2.39 13.90
CA ASN A 107 -9.09 2.74 14.69
C ASN A 107 -8.16 3.74 13.99
N GLN A 108 -8.13 3.73 12.65
CA GLN A 108 -7.31 4.65 11.86
C GLN A 108 -7.93 6.06 11.84
N ALA A 109 -9.25 6.14 11.79
CA ALA A 109 -9.98 7.39 11.94
C ALA A 109 -9.78 8.00 13.34
N VAL A 110 -9.90 7.18 14.40
CA VAL A 110 -9.69 7.63 15.79
C VAL A 110 -8.28 8.15 16.00
N TYR A 111 -7.26 7.44 15.50
CA TYR A 111 -5.88 7.89 15.60
C TYR A 111 -5.68 9.27 14.95
N GLY A 112 -6.15 9.47 13.71
CA GLY A 112 -6.04 10.74 13.00
C GLY A 112 -6.79 11.88 13.69
N TYR A 113 -8.00 11.61 14.21
CA TYR A 113 -8.77 12.61 14.96
C TYR A 113 -8.10 13.00 16.28
N ALA A 114 -7.63 12.02 17.05
CA ALA A 114 -6.94 12.23 18.32
C ALA A 114 -5.66 13.05 18.14
N GLN A 115 -4.89 12.77 17.08
CA GLN A 115 -3.68 13.53 16.75
C GLN A 115 -3.97 15.03 16.50
N LYS A 116 -5.17 15.36 16.03
CA LYS A 116 -5.60 16.75 15.79
C LYS A 116 -6.48 17.34 16.88
N GLY A 117 -6.85 16.56 17.88
CA GLY A 117 -7.62 17.01 19.05
C GLY A 117 -9.13 17.09 18.81
N TYR A 118 -9.67 16.33 17.86
CA TYR A 118 -11.11 16.25 17.60
C TYR A 118 -11.81 15.31 18.61
N ILE A 119 -11.95 15.78 19.86
CA ILE A 119 -12.37 14.97 21.00
C ILE A 119 -13.78 14.37 20.83
N GLU A 120 -14.73 15.15 20.33
CA GLU A 120 -16.11 14.67 20.12
C GLU A 120 -16.14 13.49 19.14
N GLN A 121 -15.40 13.59 18.04
CA GLN A 121 -15.32 12.54 17.02
C GLN A 121 -14.57 11.31 17.52
N VAL A 122 -13.54 11.48 18.34
CA VAL A 122 -12.87 10.34 19.00
C VAL A 122 -13.83 9.60 19.93
N ASN A 123 -14.57 10.33 20.77
CA ASN A 123 -15.58 9.73 21.65
C ASN A 123 -16.68 9.02 20.85
N GLU A 124 -17.22 9.65 19.81
CA GLU A 124 -18.24 9.07 18.92
C GLU A 124 -17.78 7.72 18.33
N LEU A 125 -16.52 7.62 17.90
CA LEU A 125 -15.99 6.40 17.31
C LEU A 125 -15.58 5.35 18.36
N MET A 126 -15.16 5.75 19.57
CA MET A 126 -14.91 4.82 20.67
C MET A 126 -16.21 4.15 21.16
N GLU A 127 -17.32 4.89 21.20
CA GLU A 127 -18.65 4.31 21.46
C GLU A 127 -19.06 3.26 20.41
N GLN A 128 -18.53 3.38 19.18
CA GLN A 128 -18.71 2.40 18.10
C GLN A 128 -17.69 1.25 18.14
N GLY A 129 -16.90 1.14 19.22
CA GLY A 129 -15.96 0.04 19.45
C GLY A 129 -14.52 0.29 18.98
N ALA A 130 -14.14 1.55 18.71
CA ALA A 130 -12.74 1.86 18.46
C ALA A 130 -11.85 1.65 19.69
N SER A 131 -10.59 1.31 19.43
CA SER A 131 -9.59 0.97 20.44
C SER A 131 -9.11 2.21 21.20
N HIS A 132 -9.17 2.15 22.54
CA HIS A 132 -8.57 3.18 23.41
C HIS A 132 -7.07 3.37 23.15
N ASP A 133 -6.35 2.29 22.83
CA ASP A 133 -4.91 2.35 22.53
C ASP A 133 -4.59 3.20 21.30
N HIS A 134 -5.45 3.17 20.27
CA HIS A 134 -5.28 4.00 19.07
C HIS A 134 -5.60 5.47 19.36
N ALA A 135 -6.60 5.75 20.18
CA ALA A 135 -6.88 7.11 20.66
C ALA A 135 -5.71 7.67 21.47
N VAL A 136 -5.19 6.89 22.42
CA VAL A 136 -4.02 7.25 23.23
C VAL A 136 -2.81 7.55 22.36
N ALA A 137 -2.53 6.73 21.34
CA ALA A 137 -1.43 6.96 20.43
C ALA A 137 -1.53 8.34 19.74
N GLY A 138 -2.72 8.71 19.23
CA GLY A 138 -2.93 10.00 18.58
C GLY A 138 -2.81 11.18 19.55
N TYR A 139 -3.51 11.13 20.69
CA TYR A 139 -3.44 12.19 21.72
C TYR A 139 -2.03 12.35 22.29
N ALA A 140 -1.30 11.25 22.47
CA ALA A 140 0.07 11.30 22.96
C ALA A 140 1.02 11.96 21.95
N ILE A 141 0.89 11.68 20.64
CA ILE A 141 1.66 12.42 19.63
C ILE A 141 1.38 13.93 19.71
N ARG A 142 0.11 14.31 19.95
CA ARG A 142 -0.29 15.71 20.09
C ARG A 142 0.25 16.36 21.37
N GLY A 143 0.49 15.59 22.42
CA GLY A 143 0.85 16.11 23.74
C GLY A 143 -0.35 16.39 24.63
N ASP A 144 -1.50 15.79 24.34
CA ASP A 144 -2.73 15.98 25.11
C ASP A 144 -2.70 15.09 26.36
N ARG A 145 -2.27 15.68 27.48
CA ARG A 145 -2.17 14.97 28.76
C ARG A 145 -3.52 14.54 29.30
N GLU A 146 -4.50 15.43 29.26
CA GLU A 146 -5.81 15.20 29.86
C GLU A 146 -6.50 13.99 29.23
N GLN A 147 -6.53 13.91 27.90
CA GLN A 147 -7.17 12.80 27.21
C GLN A 147 -6.39 11.49 27.38
N VAL A 148 -5.06 11.53 27.40
CA VAL A 148 -4.25 10.32 27.61
C VAL A 148 -4.41 9.79 29.03
N ASP A 149 -4.34 10.65 30.06
CA ASP A 149 -4.51 10.24 31.46
C ASP A 149 -5.91 9.63 31.66
N LYS A 150 -6.95 10.24 31.07
CA LYS A 150 -8.33 9.71 31.07
C LYS A 150 -8.40 8.32 30.42
N LEU A 151 -7.83 8.14 29.23
CA LEU A 151 -7.89 6.86 28.52
C LEU A 151 -7.06 5.76 29.21
N ILE A 152 -5.94 6.10 29.84
CA ILE A 152 -5.16 5.16 30.66
C ILE A 152 -5.99 4.68 31.86
N GLN A 153 -6.74 5.58 32.52
CA GLN A 153 -7.67 5.19 33.59
C GLN A 153 -8.78 4.25 33.09
N GLN A 154 -9.15 4.37 31.82
CA GLN A 154 -10.09 3.47 31.14
C GLN A 154 -9.45 2.18 30.60
N GLY A 155 -8.19 1.92 30.93
CA GLY A 155 -7.49 0.66 30.63
C GLY A 155 -6.58 0.70 29.40
N ALA A 156 -6.38 1.87 28.77
CA ALA A 156 -5.43 1.98 27.67
C ALA A 156 -3.98 1.73 28.14
N ASN A 157 -3.17 1.17 27.25
CA ASN A 157 -1.81 0.78 27.55
C ASN A 157 -0.89 2.00 27.67
N LYS A 158 -0.46 2.30 28.89
CA LYS A 158 0.48 3.38 29.23
C LYS A 158 1.81 3.32 28.43
N ASN A 159 2.25 2.13 28.01
CA ASN A 159 3.47 1.99 27.21
C ASN A 159 3.29 2.48 25.76
N ILE A 160 2.06 2.47 25.24
CA ILE A 160 1.72 3.10 23.96
C ILE A 160 1.78 4.62 24.12
N ALA A 161 1.18 5.15 25.19
CA ALA A 161 1.23 6.58 25.49
C ALA A 161 2.67 7.12 25.58
N VAL A 162 3.53 6.47 26.38
CA VAL A 162 4.91 6.94 26.57
C VAL A 162 5.73 6.88 25.28
N HIS A 163 5.52 5.85 24.45
CA HIS A 163 6.15 5.75 23.13
C HIS A 163 5.73 6.92 22.23
N HIS A 164 4.43 7.20 22.16
CA HIS A 164 3.89 8.23 21.29
C HIS A 164 4.15 9.67 21.79
N TYR A 165 4.22 9.90 23.10
CA TYR A 165 4.73 11.15 23.65
C TYR A 165 6.19 11.38 23.26
N ALA A 166 7.03 10.33 23.34
CA ALA A 166 8.42 10.42 22.90
C ALA A 166 8.53 10.71 21.40
N CYS A 167 7.72 10.03 20.56
CA CYS A 167 7.60 10.37 19.13
C CYS A 167 7.17 11.83 18.91
N GLY A 168 6.23 12.34 19.71
CA GLY A 168 5.78 13.74 19.71
C GLY A 168 6.78 14.74 20.29
N GLY A 169 7.76 14.29 21.08
CA GLY A 169 8.80 15.11 21.71
C GLY A 169 8.37 15.69 23.07
N HIS A 170 7.30 15.15 23.64
CA HIS A 170 6.68 15.64 24.88
C HIS A 170 7.39 15.12 26.11
N THR A 171 8.60 15.62 26.32
CA THR A 171 9.52 15.23 27.39
C THR A 171 8.87 15.12 28.77
N GLU A 172 8.19 16.17 29.20
CA GLU A 172 7.63 16.25 30.55
C GLU A 172 6.54 15.19 30.74
N LEU A 173 5.78 14.92 29.67
CA LEU A 173 4.73 13.89 29.66
C LEU A 173 5.32 12.48 29.61
N VAL A 174 6.45 12.29 28.92
CA VAL A 174 7.22 11.05 29.02
C VAL A 174 7.68 10.80 30.44
N ARG A 175 8.32 11.79 31.09
CA ARG A 175 8.78 11.66 32.48
C ARG A 175 7.61 11.33 33.41
N HIS A 176 6.50 12.05 33.26
CA HIS A 176 5.28 11.81 34.03
C HIS A 176 4.82 10.35 33.96
N LEU A 177 4.77 9.74 32.77
CA LEU A 177 4.35 8.35 32.64
C LEU A 177 5.41 7.34 33.11
N LEU A 178 6.70 7.64 32.96
CA LEU A 178 7.78 6.82 33.51
C LEU A 178 7.72 6.78 35.04
N ASP A 179 7.45 7.91 35.69
CA ASP A 179 7.26 7.99 37.15
C ASP A 179 6.07 7.14 37.62
N GLN A 180 5.08 6.93 36.75
CA GLN A 180 3.96 6.03 37.00
C GLN A 180 4.19 4.58 36.50
N GLY A 181 5.44 4.17 36.26
CA GLY A 181 5.80 2.79 35.92
C GLY A 181 5.69 2.42 34.43
N ALA A 182 5.61 3.38 33.52
CA ALA A 182 5.75 3.08 32.09
C ALA A 182 7.17 2.57 31.77
N LYS A 183 7.29 1.71 30.75
CA LYS A 183 8.58 1.12 30.37
C LYS A 183 9.47 2.14 29.67
N GLN A 184 10.66 2.36 30.21
CA GLN A 184 11.70 3.22 29.61
C GLN A 184 12.01 2.83 28.15
N ASN A 185 12.04 1.53 27.85
CA ASN A 185 12.31 1.02 26.51
C ASN A 185 11.27 1.48 25.46
N SER A 186 10.01 1.72 25.86
CA SER A 186 8.98 2.26 24.97
C SER A 186 9.26 3.72 24.60
N ALA A 187 9.67 4.53 25.58
CA ALA A 187 10.08 5.91 25.37
C ALA A 187 11.36 5.99 24.52
N LEU A 188 12.35 5.13 24.82
CA LEU A 188 13.63 5.06 24.11
C LEU A 188 13.42 4.86 22.61
N SER A 189 12.57 3.91 22.23
CA SER A 189 12.25 3.64 20.83
C SER A 189 11.59 4.85 20.14
N GLY A 190 10.71 5.57 20.83
CA GLY A 190 10.05 6.76 20.27
C GLY A 190 11.01 7.94 20.06
N TYR A 191 11.89 8.22 21.02
CA TYR A 191 12.93 9.25 20.87
C TYR A 191 13.92 8.89 19.76
N ALA A 192 14.33 7.62 19.67
CA ALA A 192 15.22 7.18 18.60
C ALA A 192 14.58 7.31 17.21
N LEU A 193 13.28 7.03 17.08
CA LEU A 193 12.55 7.19 15.82
C LEU A 193 12.58 8.65 15.30
N ARG A 194 12.61 9.64 16.19
CA ARG A 194 12.72 11.07 15.85
C ARG A 194 14.14 11.64 15.90
N CYS A 195 15.16 10.81 16.06
CA CYS A 195 16.57 11.21 16.20
C CYS A 195 16.87 12.12 17.42
N ASP A 196 16.15 11.95 18.53
CA ASP A 196 16.44 12.69 19.76
C ASP A 196 17.57 12.02 20.55
N ILE A 197 18.81 12.28 20.13
CA ILE A 197 20.03 11.66 20.66
C ILE A 197 20.21 11.98 22.15
N GLU A 198 19.92 13.21 22.56
CA GLU A 198 20.06 13.64 23.96
C GLU A 198 19.20 12.77 24.86
N ARG A 199 17.92 12.60 24.51
CA ARG A 199 16.97 11.84 25.34
C ARG A 199 17.16 10.34 25.25
N VAL A 200 17.61 9.84 24.11
CA VAL A 200 18.08 8.46 24.00
C VAL A 200 19.24 8.20 24.96
N ASN A 201 20.26 9.06 24.99
CA ASN A 201 21.41 8.90 25.88
C ASN A 201 21.03 8.99 27.35
N GLN A 202 20.13 9.91 27.71
CA GLN A 202 19.60 10.00 29.08
C GLN A 202 18.90 8.70 29.51
N LEU A 203 18.02 8.14 28.67
CA LEU A 203 17.33 6.89 29.00
C LEU A 203 18.27 5.68 29.07
N ILE A 204 19.30 5.61 28.22
CA ILE A 204 20.33 4.56 28.29
C ILE A 204 21.10 4.68 29.61
N ALA A 205 21.47 5.89 30.03
CA ALA A 205 22.14 6.12 31.33
C ALA A 205 21.26 5.68 32.52
N LEU A 206 19.94 5.72 32.35
CA LEU A 206 18.96 5.23 33.33
C LEU A 206 18.64 3.73 33.22
N GLY A 207 19.37 2.98 32.39
CA GLY A 207 19.26 1.52 32.28
C GLY A 207 18.40 1.00 31.12
N ALA A 208 17.92 1.86 30.22
CA ALA A 208 17.19 1.41 29.04
C ALA A 208 18.09 0.62 28.07
N ASP A 209 17.52 -0.37 27.38
CA ASP A 209 18.28 -1.23 26.46
C ASP A 209 18.66 -0.46 25.19
N LYS A 210 19.94 -0.09 25.07
CA LYS A 210 20.47 0.65 23.91
C LYS A 210 20.17 -0.02 22.57
N ASN A 211 20.01 -1.35 22.51
CA ASN A 211 19.78 -2.04 21.24
C ASN A 211 18.42 -1.67 20.64
N LEU A 212 17.44 -1.32 21.48
CA LEU A 212 16.13 -0.88 21.03
C LEU A 212 16.15 0.52 20.41
N SER A 213 17.09 1.39 20.81
CA SER A 213 17.26 2.69 20.14
C SER A 213 17.78 2.52 18.71
N ILE A 214 18.68 1.55 18.47
CA ILE A 214 19.19 1.24 17.12
C ILE A 214 18.06 0.86 16.16
N GLY A 215 17.11 0.03 16.62
CA GLY A 215 15.91 -0.31 15.85
C GLY A 215 15.03 0.91 15.55
N GLY A 216 14.84 1.79 16.55
CA GLY A 216 14.11 3.05 16.38
C GLY A 216 14.78 3.99 15.37
N TYR A 217 16.10 4.18 15.46
CA TYR A 217 16.86 4.99 14.51
C TYR A 217 16.75 4.43 13.08
N ALA A 218 16.84 3.10 12.91
CA ALA A 218 16.68 2.45 11.62
C ALA A 218 15.28 2.67 11.03
N GLN A 219 14.22 2.51 11.84
CA GLN A 219 12.84 2.78 11.41
C GLN A 219 12.62 4.27 11.07
N GLY A 220 13.27 5.18 11.82
CA GLY A 220 13.29 6.61 11.56
C GLY A 220 14.10 7.01 10.32
N GLY A 221 14.94 6.11 9.78
CA GLY A 221 15.82 6.37 8.64
C GLY A 221 17.09 7.14 9.00
N HIS A 222 17.48 7.17 10.28
CA HIS A 222 18.64 7.90 10.79
C HIS A 222 19.92 7.09 10.57
N ILE A 223 20.35 7.01 9.30
CA ILE A 223 21.44 6.15 8.83
C ILE A 223 22.73 6.38 9.61
N ASP A 224 23.10 7.63 9.89
CA ASP A 224 24.34 7.96 10.59
C ASP A 224 24.37 7.40 12.02
N GLN A 225 23.21 7.23 12.65
CA GLN A 225 23.09 6.66 13.99
C GLN A 225 23.22 5.13 13.99
N VAL A 226 22.91 4.45 12.88
CA VAL A 226 22.96 2.99 12.80
C VAL A 226 24.21 2.47 12.09
N LYS A 227 24.83 3.28 11.22
CA LYS A 227 26.03 2.92 10.44
C LYS A 227 27.18 2.34 11.29
N PRO A 228 27.52 2.89 12.47
CA PRO A 228 28.60 2.34 13.31
C PRO A 228 28.31 0.92 13.83
N PHE A 229 27.05 0.51 13.85
CA PHE A 229 26.59 -0.75 14.43
C PHE A 229 26.29 -1.83 13.39
N CYS A 230 26.38 -1.52 12.09
CA CYS A 230 26.06 -2.45 10.99
C CYS A 230 26.91 -3.73 11.00
N ALA A 231 28.14 -3.67 11.49
CA ALA A 231 29.02 -4.83 11.62
C ALA A 231 28.70 -5.72 12.84
N GLN A 232 27.88 -5.26 13.79
CA GLN A 232 27.58 -5.98 15.01
C GLN A 232 26.39 -6.94 14.80
N ASP A 233 26.65 -8.25 14.83
CA ASP A 233 25.65 -9.30 14.61
C ASP A 233 24.44 -9.21 15.55
N THR A 234 24.65 -8.73 16.78
CA THR A 234 23.62 -8.61 17.82
C THR A 234 22.53 -7.60 17.47
N VAL A 235 22.87 -6.53 16.74
CA VAL A 235 21.94 -5.43 16.42
C VAL A 235 21.64 -5.27 14.93
N ARG A 236 22.45 -5.89 14.05
CA ARG A 236 22.22 -5.86 12.59
C ARG A 236 20.79 -6.26 12.21
N SER A 237 20.22 -7.24 12.91
CA SER A 237 18.84 -7.69 12.67
C SER A 237 17.79 -6.59 12.88
N TYR A 238 17.96 -5.74 13.90
CA TYR A 238 17.07 -4.60 14.16
C TYR A 238 17.23 -3.52 13.09
N ILE A 239 18.46 -3.25 12.68
CA ILE A 239 18.77 -2.28 11.62
C ILE A 239 18.09 -2.70 10.32
N ILE A 240 18.27 -3.95 9.90
CA ILE A 240 17.70 -4.47 8.66
C ILE A 240 16.16 -4.42 8.71
N LYS A 241 15.53 -4.84 9.81
CA LYS A 241 14.06 -4.78 9.95
C LYS A 241 13.54 -3.35 9.82
N GLY A 242 14.15 -2.40 10.54
CA GLY A 242 13.72 -0.99 10.54
C GLY A 242 13.89 -0.33 9.17
N LEU A 243 15.06 -0.49 8.54
CA LEU A 243 15.34 0.05 7.21
C LEU A 243 14.46 -0.58 6.14
N ALA A 244 14.21 -1.89 6.21
CA ALA A 244 13.33 -2.57 5.28
C ALA A 244 11.87 -2.13 5.43
N GLN A 245 11.39 -1.93 6.67
CA GLN A 245 10.05 -1.38 6.93
C GLN A 245 9.89 0.02 6.33
N ARG A 246 10.93 0.84 6.38
CA ARG A 246 10.96 2.17 5.75
C ARG A 246 11.15 2.14 4.23
N GLY A 247 11.52 0.99 3.64
CA GLY A 247 11.76 0.87 2.20
C GLY A 247 13.15 1.36 1.76
N CYS A 248 14.11 1.49 2.67
CA CYS A 248 15.51 1.87 2.36
C CYS A 248 16.28 0.73 1.68
N ALA A 249 15.80 0.27 0.53
CA ALA A 249 16.24 -0.98 -0.10
C ALA A 249 17.73 -1.01 -0.48
N HIS A 250 18.27 0.14 -0.88
CA HIS A 250 19.70 0.30 -1.18
C HIS A 250 20.60 0.03 0.04
N TRP A 251 20.17 0.45 1.23
CA TRP A 251 20.92 0.18 2.47
C TRP A 251 20.73 -1.27 2.92
N VAL A 252 19.50 -1.78 2.84
CA VAL A 252 19.21 -3.18 3.19
C VAL A 252 20.03 -4.13 2.34
N SER A 253 20.16 -3.90 1.02
CA SER A 253 20.93 -4.80 0.15
C SER A 253 22.42 -4.84 0.49
N GLN A 254 22.99 -3.76 1.04
CA GLN A 254 24.38 -3.73 1.50
C GLN A 254 24.60 -4.49 2.81
N LEU A 255 23.58 -4.58 3.66
CA LEU A 255 23.66 -5.19 4.99
C LEU A 255 23.29 -6.68 5.00
N VAL A 256 22.64 -7.17 3.96
CA VAL A 256 22.17 -8.56 3.86
C VAL A 256 23.29 -9.45 3.36
N HIS A 257 23.90 -10.23 4.27
CA HIS A 257 25.01 -11.13 3.94
C HIS A 257 24.64 -12.61 4.04
N GLY A 258 23.56 -12.97 4.76
CA GLY A 258 23.13 -14.35 4.92
C GLY A 258 21.63 -14.57 5.04
N TYR A 259 21.20 -15.83 5.24
CA TYR A 259 19.79 -16.21 5.35
C TYR A 259 19.07 -15.48 6.50
N LYS A 260 19.72 -15.36 7.66
CA LYS A 260 19.17 -14.67 8.84
C LYS A 260 18.83 -13.20 8.55
N ASP A 261 19.71 -12.52 7.82
CA ASP A 261 19.52 -11.13 7.42
C ASP A 261 18.36 -11.00 6.42
N ARG A 262 18.26 -11.93 5.47
CA ARG A 262 17.16 -11.98 4.49
C ARG A 262 15.80 -12.17 5.17
N PHE A 263 15.70 -13.01 6.21
CA PHE A 263 14.48 -13.14 6.99
C PHE A 263 14.06 -11.82 7.65
N CYS A 264 15.03 -11.08 8.21
CA CYS A 264 14.81 -9.77 8.80
C CYS A 264 14.34 -8.75 7.75
N ALA A 265 14.96 -8.76 6.57
CA ALA A 265 14.60 -7.88 5.47
C ALA A 265 13.18 -8.16 4.97
N VAL A 266 12.84 -9.43 4.73
CA VAL A 266 11.50 -9.84 4.28
C VAL A 266 10.42 -9.45 5.28
N TYR A 267 10.64 -9.69 6.58
CA TYR A 267 9.71 -9.25 7.62
C TYR A 267 9.50 -7.74 7.59
N GLY A 268 10.59 -6.96 7.55
CA GLY A 268 10.51 -5.50 7.52
C GLY A 268 9.78 -4.99 6.28
N TYR A 269 10.16 -5.47 5.08
CA TYR A 269 9.50 -5.10 3.83
C TYR A 269 8.02 -5.44 3.83
N ALA A 270 7.63 -6.63 4.30
CA ALA A 270 6.24 -7.04 4.39
C ALA A 270 5.44 -6.14 5.36
N LYS A 271 6.02 -5.82 6.52
CA LYS A 271 5.45 -4.88 7.49
C LYS A 271 5.32 -3.45 6.94
N GLY A 272 6.20 -3.05 6.03
CA GLY A 272 6.15 -1.76 5.33
C GLY A 272 5.32 -1.74 4.05
N GLY A 273 4.76 -2.87 3.60
CA GLY A 273 4.00 -2.95 2.34
C GLY A 273 4.87 -2.93 1.07
N HIS A 274 6.17 -3.21 1.17
CA HIS A 274 7.13 -3.21 0.07
C HIS A 274 7.11 -4.56 -0.70
N PHE A 275 6.01 -4.83 -1.41
CA PHE A 275 5.74 -6.15 -2.03
C PHE A 275 6.81 -6.59 -3.05
N ALA A 276 7.34 -5.68 -3.88
CA ALA A 276 8.43 -6.01 -4.81
C ALA A 276 9.68 -6.51 -4.10
N GLN A 277 10.06 -5.83 -3.02
CA GLN A 277 11.24 -6.17 -2.23
C GLN A 277 11.02 -7.52 -1.53
N VAL A 278 9.82 -7.79 -1.02
CA VAL A 278 9.44 -9.12 -0.52
C VAL A 278 9.59 -10.18 -1.62
N ASN A 279 9.00 -9.98 -2.80
CA ASN A 279 9.08 -10.94 -3.91
C ASN A 279 10.53 -11.20 -4.34
N ASN A 280 11.35 -10.16 -4.42
CA ASN A 280 12.75 -10.25 -4.83
C ASN A 280 13.61 -11.02 -3.82
N GLU A 281 13.41 -10.79 -2.52
CA GLU A 281 14.13 -11.55 -1.49
C GLU A 281 13.60 -12.98 -1.35
N MET A 282 12.30 -13.20 -1.52
CA MET A 282 11.68 -14.53 -1.45
C MET A 282 12.11 -15.50 -2.55
N LYS A 283 12.67 -14.99 -3.67
CA LYS A 283 13.33 -15.80 -4.71
C LYS A 283 14.61 -16.49 -4.20
N LYS A 284 15.27 -15.90 -3.21
CA LYS A 284 16.55 -16.36 -2.63
C LYS A 284 16.36 -17.15 -1.32
N LEU A 285 15.12 -17.29 -0.86
CA LEU A 285 14.78 -17.94 0.40
C LEU A 285 14.04 -19.26 0.17
N ASP A 286 14.14 -20.13 1.16
CA ASP A 286 13.41 -21.39 1.24
C ASP A 286 11.96 -21.17 1.75
N SER A 287 11.36 -22.21 2.33
CA SER A 287 10.03 -22.14 2.97
C SER A 287 10.03 -21.34 4.27
N HIS A 288 11.14 -21.23 5.01
CA HIS A 288 11.17 -20.49 6.28
C HIS A 288 10.92 -19.00 6.08
N GLY A 289 11.34 -18.44 4.95
CA GLY A 289 11.04 -17.03 4.60
C GLY A 289 9.56 -16.71 4.54
N ILE A 290 8.69 -17.71 4.31
CA ILE A 290 7.23 -17.54 4.24
C ILE A 290 6.69 -17.05 5.57
N TYR A 291 7.18 -17.61 6.68
CA TYR A 291 6.74 -17.23 8.02
C TYR A 291 7.00 -15.73 8.28
N PHE A 292 8.19 -15.25 7.93
CA PHE A 292 8.57 -13.84 8.13
C PHE A 292 7.79 -12.89 7.23
N ALA A 293 7.51 -13.27 5.98
CA ALA A 293 6.66 -12.46 5.11
C ALA A 293 5.23 -12.40 5.65
N TYR A 294 4.67 -13.54 6.05
CA TYR A 294 3.34 -13.64 6.63
C TYR A 294 3.19 -12.78 7.88
N THR A 295 4.08 -12.94 8.86
CA THR A 295 4.03 -12.16 10.11
C THR A 295 4.21 -10.67 9.85
N GLY A 296 5.11 -10.30 8.93
CA GLY A 296 5.25 -8.91 8.52
C GLY A 296 3.95 -8.33 7.94
N TYR A 297 3.24 -9.06 7.06
CA TYR A 297 1.96 -8.59 6.53
C TYR A 297 0.85 -8.49 7.59
N VAL A 298 0.82 -9.40 8.56
CA VAL A 298 -0.10 -9.34 9.71
C VAL A 298 0.19 -8.08 10.53
N ASP A 299 1.44 -7.90 10.95
CA ASP A 299 1.87 -6.78 11.80
C ASP A 299 1.76 -5.43 11.09
N GLY A 300 1.85 -5.42 9.76
CA GLY A 300 1.61 -4.26 8.91
C GLY A 300 0.13 -3.99 8.59
N GLY A 301 -0.79 -4.86 9.02
CA GLY A 301 -2.23 -4.71 8.78
C GLY A 301 -2.68 -4.97 7.34
N TYR A 302 -1.84 -5.61 6.51
CA TYR A 302 -2.15 -5.91 5.10
C TYR A 302 -3.01 -7.16 4.93
N LEU A 303 -3.08 -8.00 5.97
CA LEU A 303 -3.83 -9.25 5.95
C LEU A 303 -5.25 -9.07 6.48
N ASN A 304 -6.21 -8.83 5.58
CA ASN A 304 -7.65 -8.86 5.88
C ASN A 304 -8.45 -9.47 4.71
N SER A 305 -9.66 -9.96 4.95
CA SER A 305 -10.46 -10.67 3.94
C SER A 305 -10.74 -9.85 2.68
N LYS A 306 -10.95 -8.53 2.82
CA LYS A 306 -11.22 -7.62 1.69
C LYS A 306 -10.00 -7.40 0.80
N HIS A 307 -8.81 -7.35 1.37
CA HIS A 307 -7.56 -7.07 0.63
C HIS A 307 -6.74 -8.34 0.33
N LEU A 308 -7.15 -9.51 0.85
CA LEU A 308 -6.44 -10.78 0.67
C LEU A 308 -6.17 -11.06 -0.81
N PHE A 309 -7.18 -10.86 -1.66
CA PHE A 309 -7.05 -11.18 -3.08
C PHE A 309 -6.08 -10.24 -3.81
N TYR A 310 -6.09 -8.96 -3.45
CA TYR A 310 -5.11 -7.98 -3.92
C TYR A 310 -3.70 -8.35 -3.47
N LEU A 311 -3.50 -8.64 -2.18
CA LEU A 311 -2.22 -9.08 -1.63
C LEU A 311 -1.69 -10.34 -2.36
N MET A 312 -2.57 -11.32 -2.59
CA MET A 312 -2.24 -12.55 -3.31
C MET A 312 -1.85 -12.32 -4.78
N SER A 313 -2.43 -11.28 -5.42
CA SER A 313 -2.05 -10.86 -6.77
C SER A 313 -0.74 -10.08 -6.82
N LEU A 314 -0.28 -9.50 -5.71
CA LEU A 314 1.03 -8.86 -5.61
C LEU A 314 2.12 -9.81 -5.11
N THR A 315 1.78 -11.06 -4.79
CA THR A 315 2.71 -12.06 -4.26
C THR A 315 3.13 -13.04 -5.35
N ASP A 316 4.42 -13.15 -5.67
CA ASP A 316 4.90 -14.04 -6.74
C ASP A 316 4.98 -15.51 -6.29
N LYS A 317 5.50 -15.75 -5.08
CA LYS A 317 5.79 -17.10 -4.59
C LYS A 317 4.51 -17.87 -4.26
N LYS A 318 4.25 -18.97 -4.98
CA LYS A 318 3.04 -19.82 -4.83
C LYS A 318 2.80 -20.29 -3.40
N SER A 319 3.84 -20.70 -2.68
CA SER A 319 3.72 -21.21 -1.31
C SER A 319 3.33 -20.11 -0.31
N LEU A 320 3.87 -18.91 -0.45
CA LEU A 320 3.46 -17.74 0.35
C LEU A 320 2.00 -17.39 0.08
N ARG A 321 1.61 -17.30 -1.20
CA ARG A 321 0.21 -17.06 -1.60
C ARG A 321 -0.77 -18.08 -1.02
N THR A 322 -0.37 -19.35 -0.96
CA THR A 322 -1.17 -20.43 -0.34
C THR A 322 -1.33 -20.22 1.17
N THR A 323 -0.26 -19.81 1.84
CA THR A 323 -0.26 -19.54 3.29
C THR A 323 -1.18 -18.35 3.61
N LEU A 324 -1.09 -17.27 2.83
CA LEU A 324 -1.96 -16.11 2.96
C LEU A 324 -3.44 -16.48 2.81
N PHE A 325 -3.79 -17.27 1.78
CA PHE A 325 -5.18 -17.69 1.57
C PHE A 325 -5.73 -18.50 2.76
N LYS A 326 -4.99 -19.51 3.21
CA LYS A 326 -5.41 -20.40 4.30
C LYS A 326 -5.59 -19.71 5.65
N SER A 327 -4.96 -18.55 5.85
CA SER A 327 -5.03 -17.82 7.12
C SER A 327 -6.34 -17.05 7.34
N ILE A 328 -7.11 -16.78 6.28
CA ILE A 328 -8.35 -15.98 6.37
C ILE A 328 -9.55 -16.70 5.76
N ALA A 329 -9.36 -17.42 4.65
CA ALA A 329 -10.45 -17.97 3.87
C ALA A 329 -10.70 -19.44 4.18
N ASP A 330 -11.97 -19.84 4.08
CA ASP A 330 -12.39 -21.23 4.17
C ASP A 330 -11.67 -22.07 3.09
N HIS A 331 -11.35 -23.31 3.40
CA HIS A 331 -10.47 -24.15 2.56
C HIS A 331 -11.13 -24.65 1.26
N GLN A 332 -12.36 -24.23 0.99
CA GLN A 332 -13.07 -24.50 -0.25
C GLN A 332 -12.47 -23.64 -1.39
N ASN A 333 -12.30 -24.22 -2.58
CA ASN A 333 -11.86 -23.53 -3.81
C ASN A 333 -10.44 -22.93 -3.81
N VAL A 334 -9.53 -23.34 -2.92
CA VAL A 334 -8.11 -22.89 -2.86
C VAL A 334 -7.45 -22.86 -4.25
N LYS A 335 -7.65 -23.92 -5.06
CA LYS A 335 -7.05 -24.03 -6.40
C LYS A 335 -7.49 -22.91 -7.34
N GLU A 336 -8.77 -22.56 -7.31
CA GLU A 336 -9.34 -21.52 -8.16
C GLU A 336 -8.80 -20.15 -7.78
N TYR A 337 -8.82 -19.80 -6.49
CA TYR A 337 -8.31 -18.52 -6.00
C TYR A 337 -6.81 -18.34 -6.28
N LEU A 338 -6.02 -19.40 -6.09
CA LEU A 338 -4.59 -19.37 -6.42
C LEU A 338 -4.33 -19.19 -7.91
N TRP A 339 -5.18 -19.78 -8.76
CA TRP A 339 -5.10 -19.59 -10.22
C TRP A 339 -5.50 -18.17 -10.60
N LYS A 340 -6.63 -17.66 -10.11
CA LYS A 340 -7.12 -16.31 -10.43
C LYS A 340 -6.12 -15.23 -10.00
N SER A 341 -5.62 -15.27 -8.77
CA SER A 341 -4.69 -14.24 -8.30
C SER A 341 -3.33 -14.30 -9.01
N ARG A 342 -2.85 -15.49 -9.39
CA ARG A 342 -1.69 -15.65 -10.29
C ARG A 342 -1.98 -14.98 -11.63
N LYS A 343 -3.17 -15.22 -12.20
CA LYS A 343 -3.48 -14.72 -13.52
C LYS A 343 -3.61 -13.20 -13.55
N ILE A 344 -4.16 -12.61 -12.49
CA ILE A 344 -4.22 -11.16 -12.28
C ILE A 344 -2.80 -10.58 -12.21
N ASN A 345 -1.91 -11.18 -11.42
CA ASN A 345 -0.50 -10.77 -11.36
C ASN A 345 0.14 -10.72 -12.77
N GLU A 346 -0.04 -11.79 -13.57
CA GLU A 346 0.48 -11.85 -14.95
C GLU A 346 -0.09 -10.72 -15.82
N LEU A 347 -1.39 -10.44 -15.75
CA LEU A 347 -2.06 -9.38 -16.53
C LEU A 347 -1.57 -7.99 -16.14
N MET A 348 -1.41 -7.73 -14.84
CA MET A 348 -0.89 -6.46 -14.33
C MET A 348 0.57 -6.23 -14.77
N GLN A 349 1.39 -7.27 -14.78
CA GLN A 349 2.79 -7.16 -15.18
C GLN A 349 2.97 -7.02 -16.70
N GLN A 350 2.21 -7.79 -17.50
CA GLN A 350 2.45 -7.93 -18.94
C GLN A 350 1.60 -6.99 -19.81
N ASP A 351 0.38 -6.65 -19.38
CA ASP A 351 -0.66 -6.16 -20.29
C ASP A 351 -1.28 -4.82 -19.84
N ASN A 352 -0.58 -4.02 -19.01
CA ASN A 352 -1.03 -2.69 -18.54
C ASN A 352 -2.38 -2.68 -17.80
N PHE A 353 -2.90 -3.82 -17.35
CA PHE A 353 -4.12 -3.83 -16.55
C PHE A 353 -3.88 -3.27 -15.15
N THR A 354 -4.81 -2.49 -14.62
CA THR A 354 -4.94 -2.33 -13.17
C THR A 354 -5.45 -3.62 -12.53
N PHE A 355 -5.42 -3.70 -11.20
CA PHE A 355 -5.97 -4.86 -10.49
C PHE A 355 -7.46 -5.10 -10.81
N ASN A 356 -8.28 -4.03 -10.80
CA ASN A 356 -9.71 -4.12 -11.08
C ASN A 356 -9.98 -4.50 -12.54
N GLU A 357 -9.24 -3.94 -13.49
CA GLU A 357 -9.37 -4.30 -14.89
C GLU A 357 -8.94 -5.76 -15.15
N ALA A 358 -7.88 -6.22 -14.48
CA ALA A 358 -7.45 -7.62 -14.57
C ALA A 358 -8.51 -8.57 -14.00
N CYS A 359 -9.18 -8.19 -12.90
CA CYS A 359 -10.32 -8.94 -12.37
C CYS A 359 -11.48 -8.98 -13.38
N GLY A 360 -11.86 -7.84 -13.92
CA GLY A 360 -12.94 -7.75 -14.92
C GLY A 360 -12.61 -8.52 -16.21
N TYR A 361 -11.35 -8.51 -16.65
CA TYR A 361 -10.89 -9.32 -17.77
C TYR A 361 -11.03 -10.83 -17.51
N LEU A 362 -10.79 -11.29 -16.28
CA LEU A 362 -11.02 -12.71 -15.94
C LEU A 362 -12.51 -13.06 -15.96
N ASN A 363 -13.38 -12.15 -15.53
CA ASN A 363 -14.83 -12.33 -15.59
C ASN A 363 -15.34 -12.40 -17.03
N LEU A 364 -14.71 -11.68 -17.98
CA LEU A 364 -15.00 -11.87 -19.42
C LEU A 364 -14.73 -13.30 -19.91
N GLY A 365 -13.91 -14.09 -19.20
CA GLY A 365 -13.63 -15.48 -19.54
C GLY A 365 -14.89 -16.32 -19.74
N THR A 366 -15.94 -16.08 -18.94
CA THR A 366 -17.23 -16.77 -19.04
C THR A 366 -18.15 -16.18 -20.12
N ALA A 367 -17.83 -14.98 -20.63
CA ALA A 367 -18.65 -14.22 -21.57
C ALA A 367 -17.92 -13.84 -22.87
N LYS A 368 -16.82 -14.54 -23.22
CA LYS A 368 -16.05 -14.26 -24.45
C LYS A 368 -16.91 -14.26 -25.71
N ILE A 369 -17.93 -15.11 -25.74
CA ILE A 369 -18.88 -15.18 -26.85
C ILE A 369 -19.62 -13.84 -26.98
N PHE A 370 -20.12 -13.29 -25.87
CA PHE A 370 -20.82 -12.01 -25.85
C PHE A 370 -19.89 -10.84 -26.19
N LEU A 371 -18.62 -10.85 -25.76
CA LEU A 371 -17.63 -9.85 -26.15
C LEU A 371 -17.54 -9.71 -27.69
N PHE A 372 -17.46 -10.83 -28.43
CA PHE A 372 -17.33 -10.77 -29.89
C PHE A 372 -18.67 -10.60 -30.62
N GLN A 373 -19.71 -11.31 -30.18
CA GLN A 373 -21.03 -11.21 -30.80
C GLN A 373 -21.63 -9.83 -30.57
N GLY A 374 -21.51 -9.27 -29.36
CA GLY A 374 -21.97 -7.93 -29.05
C GLY A 374 -21.24 -6.86 -29.87
N GLN A 375 -19.90 -6.95 -30.01
CA GLN A 375 -19.16 -6.08 -30.93
C GLN A 375 -19.68 -6.17 -32.36
N LYS A 376 -19.98 -7.37 -32.86
CA LYS A 376 -20.52 -7.58 -34.21
C LYS A 376 -21.91 -6.97 -34.37
N LEU A 377 -22.79 -7.14 -33.37
CA LEU A 377 -24.12 -6.51 -33.36
C LEU A 377 -24.02 -4.98 -33.38
N VAL A 378 -23.05 -4.40 -32.67
CA VAL A 378 -22.79 -2.95 -32.73
C VAL A 378 -22.33 -2.52 -34.14
N MET A 379 -21.41 -3.26 -34.75
CA MET A 379 -20.95 -2.99 -36.12
C MET A 379 -22.08 -3.09 -37.15
N ASP A 380 -23.02 -4.01 -36.95
CA ASP A 380 -24.15 -4.22 -37.84
C ASP A 380 -25.34 -3.28 -37.54
N ASN A 381 -25.15 -2.29 -36.65
CA ASN A 381 -26.17 -1.35 -36.16
C ASN A 381 -27.40 -2.03 -35.51
N GLN A 382 -27.23 -3.24 -35.00
CA GLN A 382 -28.28 -4.03 -34.33
C GLN A 382 -28.28 -3.83 -32.81
N LEU A 383 -27.22 -3.24 -32.25
CA LEU A 383 -27.08 -2.92 -30.83
C LEU A 383 -26.33 -1.60 -30.69
N SER A 384 -26.76 -0.70 -29.81
CA SER A 384 -25.99 0.53 -29.58
C SER A 384 -24.71 0.24 -28.78
N SER A 385 -23.64 1.01 -29.03
CA SER A 385 -22.37 0.93 -28.28
C SER A 385 -22.60 1.06 -26.78
N ASP A 386 -23.48 1.98 -26.39
CA ASP A 386 -23.76 2.27 -24.98
C ASP A 386 -24.44 1.09 -24.30
N THR A 387 -25.46 0.51 -24.94
CA THR A 387 -26.14 -0.68 -24.42
C THR A 387 -25.18 -1.86 -24.31
N TYR A 388 -24.33 -2.03 -25.32
CA TYR A 388 -23.30 -3.06 -25.32
C TYR A 388 -22.35 -2.92 -24.12
N PHE A 389 -21.77 -1.74 -23.90
CA PHE A 389 -20.85 -1.52 -22.78
C PHE A 389 -21.55 -1.52 -21.41
N HIS A 390 -22.80 -1.10 -21.33
CA HIS A 390 -23.59 -1.22 -20.11
C HIS A 390 -23.81 -2.69 -19.74
N ILE A 391 -24.26 -3.54 -20.67
CA ILE A 391 -24.40 -4.98 -20.41
C ILE A 391 -23.06 -5.58 -20.01
N LEU A 392 -22.00 -5.23 -20.74
CA LEU A 392 -20.67 -5.77 -20.46
C LEU A 392 -20.11 -5.30 -19.12
N SER A 393 -20.51 -4.12 -18.62
CA SER A 393 -20.10 -3.61 -17.31
C SER A 393 -20.64 -4.45 -16.15
N PHE A 394 -21.84 -5.03 -16.30
CA PHE A 394 -22.36 -6.01 -15.35
C PHE A 394 -21.55 -7.31 -15.34
N ILE A 395 -21.04 -7.71 -16.51
CA ILE A 395 -20.25 -8.94 -16.66
C ILE A 395 -18.83 -8.75 -16.10
N THR A 396 -18.19 -7.63 -16.39
CA THR A 396 -16.84 -7.32 -15.88
C THR A 396 -16.89 -6.99 -14.39
N GLY A 397 -18.01 -6.47 -13.89
CA GLY A 397 -18.17 -6.02 -12.51
C GLY A 397 -17.49 -4.67 -12.23
N GLY A 398 -17.27 -3.87 -13.29
CA GLY A 398 -16.65 -2.55 -13.21
C GLY A 398 -17.49 -1.47 -13.86
N SER A 399 -16.97 -0.25 -13.90
CA SER A 399 -17.59 0.87 -14.62
C SER A 399 -17.61 0.65 -16.13
N VAL A 400 -18.42 1.43 -16.85
CA VAL A 400 -18.42 1.46 -18.32
C VAL A 400 -17.03 1.80 -18.86
N GLN A 401 -16.34 2.79 -18.27
CA GLN A 401 -15.01 3.23 -18.70
C GLN A 401 -13.94 2.14 -18.48
N GLU A 402 -13.97 1.46 -17.33
CA GLU A 402 -13.09 0.30 -17.08
C GLU A 402 -13.39 -0.81 -18.08
N THR A 403 -14.67 -1.07 -18.37
CA THR A 403 -15.11 -2.10 -19.30
C THR A 403 -14.64 -1.83 -20.73
N GLN A 404 -14.71 -0.58 -21.17
CA GLN A 404 -14.14 -0.14 -22.44
C GLN A 404 -12.62 -0.38 -22.49
N THR A 405 -11.91 -0.02 -21.41
CA THR A 405 -10.46 -0.25 -21.30
C THR A 405 -10.12 -1.74 -21.33
N ILE A 406 -10.86 -2.56 -20.59
CA ILE A 406 -10.73 -4.02 -20.61
C ILE A 406 -10.94 -4.56 -22.02
N CYS A 407 -11.95 -4.09 -22.76
CA CYS A 407 -12.18 -4.51 -24.15
C CYS A 407 -11.02 -4.15 -25.07
N LYS A 408 -10.50 -2.92 -24.94
CA LYS A 408 -9.35 -2.45 -25.71
C LYS A 408 -8.12 -3.33 -25.46
N LEU A 409 -7.78 -3.56 -24.19
CA LEU A 409 -6.65 -4.41 -23.79
C LEU A 409 -6.88 -5.89 -24.17
N ALA A 410 -8.11 -6.38 -24.08
CA ALA A 410 -8.47 -7.73 -24.51
C ALA A 410 -8.22 -7.92 -26.01
N ASN A 411 -8.70 -7.00 -26.83
CA ASN A 411 -8.50 -6.99 -28.27
C ASN A 411 -7.00 -6.88 -28.62
N GLN A 412 -6.25 -5.99 -27.97
CA GLN A 412 -4.81 -5.86 -28.16
C GLN A 412 -4.07 -7.15 -27.79
N ARG A 413 -4.44 -7.82 -26.70
CA ARG A 413 -3.84 -9.10 -26.28
C ARG A 413 -4.15 -10.23 -27.26
N ILE A 414 -5.36 -10.27 -27.83
CA ILE A 414 -5.73 -11.22 -28.89
C ILE A 414 -4.91 -10.95 -30.14
N GLN A 415 -4.79 -9.69 -30.56
CA GLN A 415 -3.95 -9.29 -31.68
C GLN A 415 -2.51 -9.76 -31.46
N ASN A 416 -1.90 -9.45 -30.31
CA ASN A 416 -0.55 -9.88 -29.96
C ASN A 416 -0.39 -11.40 -29.97
N ARG A 417 -1.40 -12.18 -29.57
CA ARG A 417 -1.38 -13.65 -29.67
C ARG A 417 -1.47 -14.16 -31.09
N ILE A 418 -2.37 -13.60 -31.92
CA ILE A 418 -2.48 -13.96 -33.34
C ILE A 418 -1.16 -13.66 -34.04
N MET A 419 -0.56 -12.51 -33.74
CA MET A 419 0.73 -12.10 -34.28
C MET A 419 1.88 -12.97 -33.76
N GLY A 420 1.92 -13.27 -32.46
CA GLY A 420 2.96 -14.07 -31.81
C GLY A 420 2.90 -15.57 -32.12
N HIS A 421 1.72 -16.15 -32.37
CA HIS A 421 1.58 -17.55 -32.77
C HIS A 421 2.03 -17.85 -34.20
N THR A 422 2.37 -16.83 -35.01
CA THR A 422 3.04 -17.07 -36.30
C THR A 422 4.48 -17.56 -36.18
N SER A 423 5.04 -17.64 -34.96
CA SER A 423 6.42 -18.10 -34.70
C SER A 423 6.54 -19.55 -34.19
N GLY A 424 5.50 -20.39 -34.28
CA GLY A 424 5.54 -21.79 -33.81
C GLY A 424 5.17 -22.80 -34.88
N LEU A 425 6.15 -23.60 -35.31
CA LEU A 425 6.12 -24.79 -36.20
C LEU A 425 5.40 -24.71 -37.57
N SER A 426 4.50 -23.75 -37.80
CA SER A 426 3.96 -23.39 -39.11
C SER A 426 4.72 -22.22 -39.76
N SER A 427 5.85 -21.80 -39.20
CA SER A 427 6.70 -20.71 -39.69
C SER A 427 7.65 -21.11 -40.84
N LEU A 428 7.51 -22.33 -41.38
CA LEU A 428 8.33 -22.78 -42.50
C LEU A 428 8.03 -22.05 -43.83
N PHE A 429 6.95 -21.26 -43.93
CA PHE A 429 6.53 -20.67 -45.22
C PHE A 429 5.89 -19.26 -45.20
N LYS A 430 6.24 -18.36 -44.27
CA LYS A 430 5.78 -16.96 -44.38
C LYS A 430 6.94 -15.97 -44.40
N SER A 431 7.10 -15.29 -45.54
CA SER A 431 8.11 -14.26 -45.75
C SER A 431 7.88 -13.06 -44.81
N LYS A 432 8.94 -12.33 -44.49
CA LYS A 432 8.91 -11.11 -43.65
C LYS A 432 7.81 -10.12 -44.08
N LYS A 433 7.58 -10.00 -45.40
CA LYS A 433 6.52 -9.17 -46.00
C LYS A 433 5.11 -9.65 -45.64
N ALA A 434 4.86 -10.96 -45.61
CA ALA A 434 3.57 -11.51 -45.21
C ALA A 434 3.26 -11.27 -43.72
N ILE A 435 4.27 -11.33 -42.86
CA ILE A 435 4.12 -10.98 -41.43
C ILE A 435 3.78 -9.51 -41.27
N GLU A 436 4.42 -8.63 -42.06
CA GLU A 436 4.19 -7.19 -42.04
C GLU A 436 2.80 -6.81 -42.60
N THR A 437 2.32 -7.51 -43.63
CA THR A 437 0.95 -7.38 -44.14
C THR A 437 -0.08 -7.84 -43.10
N ILE A 438 0.11 -9.00 -42.46
CA ILE A 438 -0.77 -9.46 -41.39
C ILE A 438 -0.76 -8.48 -40.21
N LYS A 439 0.40 -7.89 -39.89
CA LYS A 439 0.53 -6.85 -38.85
C LYS A 439 -0.34 -5.64 -39.19
N LYS A 440 -0.21 -5.13 -40.42
CA LYS A 440 -0.97 -3.98 -40.91
C LYS A 440 -2.47 -4.26 -40.96
N GLU A 441 -2.88 -5.43 -41.45
CA GLU A 441 -4.29 -5.84 -41.48
C GLU A 441 -4.87 -6.03 -40.08
N ALA A 442 -4.10 -6.58 -39.13
CA ALA A 442 -4.55 -6.76 -37.76
C ALA A 442 -4.67 -5.42 -37.01
N GLU A 443 -3.75 -4.49 -37.26
CA GLU A 443 -3.81 -3.10 -36.77
C GLU A 443 -5.01 -2.37 -37.38
N GLU A 444 -5.22 -2.45 -38.70
CA GLU A 444 -6.37 -1.83 -39.38
C GLU A 444 -7.71 -2.40 -38.89
N ARG A 445 -7.80 -3.72 -38.68
CA ARG A 445 -8.99 -4.36 -38.08
C ARG A 445 -9.18 -4.03 -36.60
N PHE A 446 -8.13 -3.64 -35.89
CA PHE A 446 -8.23 -3.19 -34.50
C PHE A 446 -8.72 -1.74 -34.45
N GLU A 447 -8.12 -0.85 -35.24
CA GLU A 447 -8.53 0.55 -35.36
C GLU A 447 -9.97 0.70 -35.88
N ASN A 448 -10.35 -0.08 -36.89
CA ASN A 448 -11.74 -0.13 -37.37
C ASN A 448 -12.72 -0.63 -36.30
N ARG A 449 -12.29 -1.51 -35.39
CA ARG A 449 -13.12 -1.93 -34.26
C ARG A 449 -13.23 -0.84 -33.19
N LEU A 450 -12.19 -0.05 -32.97
CA LEU A 450 -12.22 1.07 -32.01
C LEU A 450 -13.07 2.24 -32.51
N SER A 451 -12.96 2.61 -33.79
CA SER A 451 -13.71 3.73 -34.38
C SER A 451 -15.22 3.49 -34.37
N VAL A 452 -15.65 2.27 -34.70
CA VAL A 452 -17.07 1.89 -34.70
C VAL A 452 -17.65 1.79 -33.27
N LEU A 453 -16.81 1.58 -32.27
CA LEU A 453 -17.22 1.54 -30.86
C LEU A 453 -17.14 2.92 -30.16
N ASN A 454 -16.82 4.00 -30.88
CA ASN A 454 -16.56 5.34 -30.33
C ASN A 454 -15.49 5.35 -29.22
N LEU A 455 -14.43 4.52 -29.35
CA LEU A 455 -13.39 4.33 -28.33
C LEU A 455 -12.06 5.08 -28.63
N VAL A 456 -12.08 6.07 -29.52
CA VAL A 456 -10.89 6.84 -29.91
C VAL A 456 -10.77 8.11 -29.09
#